data_AF-A0A841U6S0-F1
#
_entry.id   AF-A0A841U6S0-F1
#
_cell.length_a   1.000
_cell.length_b   1.000
_cell.length_c   1.000
_cell.angle_alpha   90.00
_cell.angle_beta   90.00
_cell.angle_gamma   90.00
#
_symmetry.space_group_name_H-M   'P 1'
#
loop_
_entity.id
_entity.type
_entity.pdbx_description
1 polymer ?
#
loop_
_entity_poly.entity_id
_entity_poly.type
_entity_poly.pdbx_seq_one_letter_code
_entity_poly.pdbx_strand_id
1 'polypeptide(L)' 'MLYNDGVPVASVPRGFGLSSMHDRIRRLGGSVELSPSEDVLPGSVLKIRMPIREPEAS' A
#
# COMPACT_ATOMS: atom_id res chain seq x y z
N MET A 1 -1.29 -5.96 8.32
CA MET A 1 -1.39 -4.50 8.11
C MET A 1 -0.01 -3.93 8.39
N LEU A 2 0.62 -3.25 7.43
CA LEU A 2 1.89 -2.57 7.66
C LEU A 2 1.59 -1.18 8.23
N TYR A 3 2.16 -0.87 9.39
CA TYR A 3 1.93 0.37 10.14
C TYR A 3 3.25 1.16 10.22
N ASN A 4 3.21 2.45 9.89
CA ASN A 4 4.33 3.37 10.06
C ASN A 4 3.95 4.41 11.12
N ASP A 5 4.71 4.46 12.21
CA ASP A 5 4.59 5.36 13.36
C ASP A 5 5.36 6.69 13.18
N GLY A 6 5.95 6.90 11.99
CA GLY A 6 6.55 8.18 11.60
C GLY A 6 5.54 9.23 11.10
N VAL A 7 6.04 10.42 10.71
CA VAL A 7 5.24 11.59 10.28
C VAL A 7 4.15 11.23 9.24
N PRO A 8 2.91 11.74 9.36
CA PRO A 8 1.82 11.47 8.43
C PRO A 8 2.19 11.79 6.96
N VAL A 9 1.92 10.86 6.06
CA VAL A 9 2.29 10.89 4.62
C VAL A 9 1.80 12.11 3.85
N ALA A 10 0.88 12.91 4.37
CA ALA A 10 0.39 14.13 3.71
C ALA A 10 1.53 15.05 3.21
N SER A 11 2.73 14.96 3.79
CA SER A 11 3.92 15.73 3.40
C SER A 11 4.95 14.99 2.52
N VAL A 12 4.76 13.71 2.18
CA VAL A 12 5.77 12.90 1.47
C VAL A 12 5.38 12.71 0.00
N PRO A 13 6.13 13.27 -0.97
CA PRO A 13 5.88 13.04 -2.39
C PRO A 13 6.01 11.55 -2.73
N ARG A 14 5.30 11.09 -3.78
CA ARG A 14 5.39 9.69 -4.24
C ARG A 14 6.84 9.34 -4.60
N GLY A 15 7.54 8.71 -3.66
CA GLY A 15 8.89 8.21 -3.88
C GLY A 15 8.91 6.99 -4.82
N PHE A 16 10.11 6.61 -5.26
CA PHE A 16 10.33 5.46 -6.15
C PHE A 16 9.71 4.16 -5.63
N GLY A 17 9.69 3.93 -4.31
CA GLY A 17 9.11 2.74 -3.70
C GLY A 17 7.60 2.62 -3.91
N LEU A 18 6.84 3.69 -3.66
CA LEU A 18 5.38 3.70 -3.84
C LEU A 18 5.00 3.55 -5.31
N SER A 19 5.73 4.21 -6.20
CA SER A 19 5.50 4.12 -7.64
C SER A 19 5.74 2.68 -8.15
N SER A 20 6.85 2.06 -7.74
CA SER A 20 7.15 0.66 -8.09
C SER A 20 6.11 -0.32 -7.57
N MET A 21 5.61 -0.12 -6.35
CA MET A 21 4.52 -0.94 -5.80
C MET A 21 3.22 -0.74 -6.57
N HIS A 22 2.88 0.50 -6.94
CA HIS A 22 1.68 0.77 -7.73
C HIS A 22 1.73 0.06 -9.08
N ASP A 23 2.84 0.17 -9.79
CA ASP A 23 3.02 -0.48 -11.10
C ASP A 23 2.93 -2.00 -10.99
N ARG A 24 3.61 -2.60 -10.01
CA ARG A 24 3.61 -4.06 -9.81
C ARG A 24 2.21 -4.57 -9.46
N ILE A 25 1.53 -3.94 -8.52
CA ILE A 25 0.22 -4.37 -8.06
C ILE A 25 -0.84 -4.16 -9.14
N ARG A 26 -0.75 -3.06 -9.91
CA ARG A 26 -1.64 -2.82 -11.05
C ARG A 26 -1.49 -3.88 -12.14
N ARG A 27 -0.26 -4.31 -12.45
CA ARG A 27 -0.01 -5.42 -13.41
C ARG A 27 -0.62 -6.74 -12.96
N LEU A 28 -0.77 -6.93 -11.64
CA LEU A 28 -1.42 -8.10 -11.06
C LEU A 28 -2.95 -7.95 -10.92
N GLY A 29 -3.53 -6.87 -11.46
CA GLY A 29 -4.97 -6.59 -11.35
C GLY A 29 -5.41 -6.12 -9.97
N GLY A 30 -4.48 -5.70 -9.11
CA GLY A 30 -4.76 -5.17 -7.79
C GLY A 30 -4.77 -3.65 -7.71
N SER A 31 -4.86 -3.13 -6.48
CA SER A 31 -4.80 -1.69 -6.16
C SER A 31 -3.98 -1.43 -4.90
N VAL A 32 -3.32 -0.27 -4.83
CA VAL A 32 -2.66 0.22 -3.62
C VAL A 32 -3.25 1.58 -3.24
N GLU A 33 -3.55 1.75 -1.96
CA GLU A 33 -4.11 2.95 -1.35
C GLU A 33 -3.27 3.30 -0.12
N LEU A 34 -2.93 4.57 0.04
CA LEU A 34 -2.16 5.07 1.19
C LEU A 34 -2.96 6.19 1.82
N SER A 35 -3.34 6.02 3.09
CA SER A 35 -4.12 6.99 3.85
C SER A 35 -3.37 7.37 5.13
N PRO A 36 -3.57 8.57 5.68
CA PRO A 36 -3.15 8.85 7.04
C PRO A 36 -3.82 7.86 8.01
N SER A 37 -3.13 7.53 9.10
CA SER A 37 -3.73 6.80 10.22
C SER A 37 -4.51 7.77 11.08
N GLU A 38 -5.79 7.47 11.34
CA GLU A 38 -6.63 8.23 12.29
C GLU A 38 -6.55 7.68 13.73
N ASP A 39 -5.86 6.55 13.93
CA ASP A 39 -5.63 5.95 15.25
C ASP A 39 -4.59 6.72 16.08
N VAL A 40 -4.53 6.40 17.38
CA VAL A 40 -3.83 7.06 18.52
C VAL A 40 -2.43 7.66 18.25
N LEU A 41 -1.72 7.25 17.20
CA LEU A 41 -0.44 7.84 16.79
C LEU A 41 -0.48 8.35 15.33
N PRO A 42 0.03 9.59 15.08
CA PRO A 42 0.08 10.15 13.74
C PRO A 42 1.00 9.29 12.87
N GLY A 43 0.42 8.68 11.83
CA GLY A 43 1.11 7.69 11.01
C GLY A 43 0.46 7.53 9.64
N SER A 44 0.75 6.43 8.95
CA SER A 44 0.13 6.13 7.65
C SER A 44 -0.11 4.65 7.44
N VAL A 45 -1.21 4.35 6.76
CA VAL A 45 -1.69 2.99 6.49
C VAL A 45 -1.61 2.73 4.99
N LEU A 46 -0.86 1.69 4.61
CA LEU A 46 -0.80 1.17 3.25
C LEU A 46 -1.77 -0.02 3.10
N LYS A 47 -2.83 0.15 2.29
CA LYS A 47 -3.78 -0.90 1.95
C LYS A 47 -3.50 -1.42 0.54
N ILE A 48 -3.31 -2.73 0.43
CA ILE A 48 -3.09 -3.42 -0.84
C ILE A 48 -4.26 -4.40 -1.05
N ARG A 49 -4.94 -4.28 -2.19
CA ARG A 49 -5.97 -5.24 -2.63
C ARG A 49 -5.42 -5.99 -3.83
N MET A 50 -5.49 -7.32 -3.82
CA MET A 50 -5.05 -8.15 -4.92
C MET A 50 -6.03 -9.29 -5.15
N PRO A 51 -6.30 -9.67 -6.41
CA PRO A 51 -7.02 -10.90 -6.71
C PRO A 51 -6.12 -12.10 -6.36
N ILE A 52 -6.64 -13.01 -5.53
CA ILE A 52 -5.99 -14.30 -5.30
C ILE A 52 -6.35 -15.17 -6.51
N ARG A 53 -5.34 -15.55 -7.30
CA ARG A 53 -5.50 -16.66 -8.25
C ARG A 53 -5.17 -17.92 -7.50
N GLU A 54 -6.12 -18.85 -7.42
CA GLU A 54 -5.80 -20.19 -6.95
C GLU A 54 -4.73 -20.77 -7.88
N PRO A 55 -3.60 -21.26 -7.35
CA PRO A 55 -2.64 -21.96 -8.19
C PRO A 55 -3.34 -23.18 -8.77
N GLU A 56 -3.28 -23.35 -10.10
CA GLU A 56 -3.79 -24.56 -10.74
C GLU A 56 -3.13 -25.76 -10.07
N ALA A 57 -3.95 -26.59 -9.42
CA ALA A 57 -3.49 -27.79 -8.76
C ALA A 57 -2.82 -28.68 -9.82
N SER A 58 -1.49 -28.78 -9.73
CA SER A 58 -0.69 -29.67 -10.56
C SER A 58 -0.81 -31.12 -10.11
#